data_AF-A0A7C2Y058-F1
#
_entry.id   AF-A0A7C2Y058-F1
#
_cell.length_a   1.000
_cell.length_b   1.000
_cell.length_c   1.000
_cell.angle_alpha   90.00
_cell.angle_beta   90.00
_cell.angle_gamma   90.00
#
_symmetry.space_group_name_H-M   'P 1'
#
loop_
_entity.id
_entity.type
_entity.pdbx_description
1 polymer ?
#
loop_
_entity_poly.entity_id
_entity_poly.type
_entity_poly.pdbx_seq_one_letter_code
_entity_poly.pdbx_strand_id
1 'polypeptide(L)'
;ERARFDDTTKCILCAACTTSCPSFWANGAYIGPAAIVNAHRFIFDSRDRGAAERLAVLNARSGVWRCRTIFNCVEACPRGIDVTRAIAEVKRALLFSSL
;
A
#
# COMPACT_ATOMS: atom_id res chain seq x y z
N GLU A 1 -14.36 12.28 5.08
CA GLU A 1 -14.00 10.86 4.84
C GLU A 1 -13.10 10.64 3.63
N ARG A 2 -13.49 11.06 2.41
CA ARG A 2 -12.69 10.86 1.17
C ARG A 2 -11.21 11.27 1.29
N ALA A 3 -10.92 12.34 2.02
CA ALA A 3 -9.56 12.86 2.22
C ALA A 3 -8.54 11.79 2.69
N ARG A 4 -8.98 10.76 3.43
CA ARG A 4 -8.11 9.68 3.92
C ARG A 4 -7.51 8.83 2.79
N PHE A 5 -8.25 8.59 1.73
CA PHE A 5 -7.82 7.72 0.63
C PHE A 5 -7.69 8.44 -0.72
N ASP A 6 -8.04 9.72 -0.79
CA ASP A 6 -8.04 10.51 -2.04
C ASP A 6 -6.69 10.46 -2.76
N ASP A 7 -5.59 10.59 -2.01
CA ASP A 7 -4.25 10.55 -2.59
C ASP A 7 -3.96 9.23 -3.31
N THR A 8 -4.33 8.10 -2.71
CA THR A 8 -4.15 6.78 -3.31
C THR A 8 -5.05 6.49 -4.50
N THR A 9 -6.11 7.28 -4.71
CA THR A 9 -6.97 7.16 -5.90
C THR A 9 -6.32 7.67 -7.18
N LYS A 10 -5.23 8.45 -7.08
CA LYS A 10 -4.50 9.01 -8.23
C LYS A 10 -3.61 7.99 -8.94
N CYS A 11 -3.51 6.76 -8.44
CA CYS A 11 -2.65 5.73 -9.02
C CYS A 11 -3.06 5.42 -10.46
N ILE A 12 -2.09 5.48 -11.39
CA ILE A 12 -2.30 5.16 -12.82
C ILE A 12 -1.76 3.79 -13.21
N LEU A 13 -1.44 2.93 -12.23
CA LEU A 13 -0.94 1.57 -12.45
C LEU A 13 0.33 1.47 -13.33
N CYS A 14 1.14 2.52 -13.39
CA CYS A 14 2.38 2.54 -14.20
C CYS A 14 3.53 1.67 -13.66
N ALA A 15 3.36 1.03 -12.50
CA ALA A 15 4.36 0.21 -11.81
C ALA A 15 5.68 0.90 -11.38
N ALA A 16 5.90 2.19 -11.67
CA ALA A 16 7.14 2.90 -11.34
C ALA A 16 7.58 2.77 -9.87
N CYS A 17 6.64 2.87 -8.94
CA CYS A 17 6.92 2.70 -7.51
C CYS A 17 7.27 1.26 -7.11
N THR A 18 6.74 0.27 -7.84
CA THR A 18 7.04 -1.15 -7.61
C THR A 18 8.41 -1.51 -8.17
N THR A 19 8.70 -1.07 -9.39
CA THR A 19 9.98 -1.34 -10.06
C THR A 19 11.12 -0.50 -9.51
N SER A 20 10.87 0.54 -8.70
CA SER A 20 11.91 1.27 -7.97
C SER A 20 12.28 0.66 -6.62
N CYS A 21 11.53 -0.35 -6.13
CA CYS A 21 11.64 -0.85 -4.77
C CYS A 21 12.66 -2.00 -4.62
N PRO A 22 13.75 -1.85 -3.86
CA PRO A 22 14.72 -2.93 -3.66
C PRO A 22 14.14 -4.15 -2.93
N SER A 23 13.16 -3.94 -2.05
CA SER A 23 12.47 -5.06 -1.37
C SER A 23 11.66 -5.92 -2.35
N PHE A 24 11.22 -5.34 -3.47
CA PHE A 24 10.53 -6.07 -4.54
C PHE A 24 11.53 -6.84 -5.41
N TRP A 25 12.66 -6.23 -5.77
CA TRP A 25 13.73 -6.91 -6.53
C TRP A 25 14.30 -8.11 -5.79
N ALA A 26 14.53 -7.96 -4.48
CA ALA A 26 15.14 -8.99 -3.65
C ALA A 26 14.17 -10.13 -3.29
N ASN A 27 12.86 -9.96 -3.48
CA ASN A 27 11.87 -10.93 -3.08
C ASN A 27 10.68 -10.93 -4.04
N GLY A 28 10.67 -11.89 -4.98
CA GLY A 28 9.60 -12.04 -5.97
C GLY A 28 8.22 -12.37 -5.40
N ALA A 29 8.10 -12.67 -4.09
CA ALA A 29 6.82 -12.88 -3.44
C ALA A 29 6.27 -11.60 -2.79
N TYR A 30 7.03 -10.49 -2.70
CA TYR A 30 6.49 -9.24 -2.16
C TYR A 30 5.42 -8.67 -3.10
N ILE A 31 4.22 -8.42 -2.58
CA ILE A 31 3.08 -7.91 -3.38
C ILE A 31 3.35 -6.54 -4.03
N GLY A 32 4.25 -5.76 -3.43
CA GLY A 32 4.75 -4.51 -4.00
C GLY A 32 3.94 -3.25 -3.61
N PRO A 33 4.58 -2.06 -3.71
CA PRO A 33 3.98 -0.78 -3.36
C PRO A 33 2.69 -0.43 -4.11
N ALA A 34 2.63 -0.64 -5.44
CA ALA A 34 1.45 -0.27 -6.23
C ALA A 34 0.19 -1.04 -5.80
N ALA A 35 0.34 -2.33 -5.50
CA ALA A 35 -0.76 -3.17 -5.02
C ALA A 35 -1.27 -2.70 -3.65
N ILE A 36 -0.36 -2.36 -2.74
CA ILE A 36 -0.71 -1.85 -1.40
C ILE A 36 -1.42 -0.50 -1.51
N VAL A 37 -0.99 0.42 -2.39
CA VAL A 37 -1.66 1.70 -2.65
C VAL A 37 -3.10 1.49 -3.14
N ASN A 38 -3.31 0.55 -4.06
CA ASN A 38 -4.64 0.26 -4.57
C ASN A 38 -5.53 -0.40 -3.51
N ALA A 39 -4.97 -1.27 -2.66
CA ALA A 39 -5.72 -1.85 -1.55
C ALA A 39 -6.04 -0.81 -0.47
N HIS A 40 -5.11 0.08 -0.15
CA HIS A 40 -5.30 1.21 0.77
C HIS A 40 -6.53 2.04 0.39
N ARG A 41 -6.69 2.34 -0.91
CA ARG A 41 -7.87 3.06 -1.40
C ARG A 41 -9.18 2.44 -0.92
N PHE A 42 -9.31 1.12 -0.98
CA PHE A 42 -10.54 0.41 -0.60
C PHE A 42 -10.64 0.18 0.91
N ILE A 43 -9.52 -0.15 1.57
CA ILE A 43 -9.49 -0.39 3.03
C ILE A 43 -10.01 0.82 3.82
N PHE A 44 -9.77 2.04 3.31
CA PHE A 44 -10.16 3.28 3.97
C PHE A 44 -11.37 3.98 3.36
N ASP A 45 -12.05 3.35 2.39
CA ASP A 45 -13.31 3.84 1.82
C ASP A 45 -14.49 3.32 2.66
N SER A 46 -15.27 4.21 3.27
CA SER A 46 -16.40 3.86 4.15
C SER A 46 -17.53 3.11 3.44
N ARG A 47 -17.55 3.13 2.10
CA ARG A 47 -18.51 2.40 1.28
C ARG A 47 -18.10 0.94 1.02
N ASP A 48 -16.82 0.62 1.18
CA ASP A 48 -16.29 -0.72 0.93
C ASP A 48 -16.60 -1.64 2.12
N ARG A 49 -17.08 -2.85 1.81
CA ARG A 49 -17.43 -3.88 2.81
C ARG A 49 -16.43 -5.04 2.87
N GLY A 50 -15.30 -4.92 2.17
CA GLY A 50 -14.29 -5.97 2.02
C GLY A 50 -12.94 -5.61 2.65
N ALA A 51 -12.93 -4.70 3.63
CA ALA A 51 -11.69 -4.20 4.23
C ALA A 51 -10.94 -5.32 4.99
N ALA A 52 -11.66 -6.17 5.71
CA ALA A 52 -11.09 -7.26 6.50
C ALA A 52 -10.38 -8.29 5.60
N GLU A 53 -10.98 -8.64 4.47
CA GLU A 53 -10.43 -9.58 3.49
C GLU A 53 -9.15 -9.04 2.86
N ARG A 54 -9.13 -7.74 2.52
CA ARG A 54 -7.93 -7.08 2.00
C ARG A 54 -6.83 -7.01 3.05
N LEU A 55 -7.17 -6.66 4.30
CA LEU A 55 -6.22 -6.64 5.40
C LEU A 55 -5.64 -8.03 5.67
N ALA A 56 -6.44 -9.09 5.63
CA ALA A 56 -5.97 -10.46 5.78
C ALA A 56 -4.93 -10.84 4.71
N VAL A 57 -5.17 -10.50 3.44
CA VAL A 57 -4.19 -10.70 2.35
C VAL A 57 -2.91 -9.90 2.60
N LEU A 58 -3.04 -8.64 3.00
CA LEU A 58 -1.90 -7.75 3.23
C LEU A 58 -1.12 -8.06 4.52
N ASN A 59 -1.70 -8.83 5.45
CA ASN A 59 -1.05 -9.28 6.67
C ASN A 59 -0.10 -10.47 6.46
N ALA A 60 -0.11 -11.08 5.27
CA ALA A 60 0.81 -12.17 4.94
C ALA A 60 2.28 -11.72 4.99
N ARG A 61 3.22 -12.67 5.11
CA ARG A 61 4.66 -12.40 5.09
C ARG A 61 5.11 -11.68 3.81
N SER A 62 4.41 -11.91 2.70
CA SER A 62 4.55 -11.29 1.37
C SER A 62 3.83 -9.94 1.23
N GLY A 63 3.05 -9.52 2.23
CA GLY A 63 2.30 -8.27 2.23
C GLY A 63 3.11 -7.08 2.76
N VAL A 64 2.50 -6.24 3.58
CA VAL A 64 3.09 -4.95 4.00
C VAL A 64 4.39 -5.11 4.80
N TRP A 65 4.61 -6.26 5.42
CA TRP A 65 5.75 -6.53 6.31
C TRP A 65 7.11 -6.60 5.60
N ARG A 66 7.12 -6.71 4.26
CA ARG A 66 8.36 -6.65 3.46
C ARG A 66 8.84 -5.23 3.20
N CYS A 67 7.97 -4.23 3.35
CA CYS A 67 8.37 -2.84 3.17
C CYS A 67 9.38 -2.42 4.25
N ARG A 68 10.59 -2.08 3.80
CA ARG A 68 11.71 -1.59 4.64
C ARG A 68 11.82 -0.07 4.72
N THR A 69 10.78 0.65 4.33
CA THR A 69 10.72 2.12 4.45
C THR A 69 11.88 2.81 3.71
N ILE A 70 12.15 2.38 2.48
CA ILE A 70 13.28 2.84 1.65
C ILE A 70 12.97 4.18 0.94
N PHE A 71 11.69 4.51 0.75
CA PHE A 71 11.18 5.72 0.10
C PHE A 71 11.41 5.89 -1.42
N ASN A 72 12.15 5.01 -2.11
CA ASN A 72 12.25 5.03 -3.58
C ASN A 72 10.90 5.09 -4.31
N CYS A 73 9.86 4.51 -3.71
CA CYS A 73 8.51 4.48 -4.29
C CYS A 73 7.82 5.85 -4.31
N VAL A 74 8.16 6.74 -3.37
CA VAL A 74 7.63 8.11 -3.29
C VAL A 74 8.29 8.96 -4.38
N GLU A 75 9.61 8.91 -4.46
CA GLU A 75 10.39 9.64 -5.49
C GLU A 75 10.01 9.20 -6.91
N ALA A 76 9.84 7.89 -7.14
CA ALA A 76 9.51 7.36 -8.44
C ALA A 76 8.05 7.60 -8.88
N CYS A 77 7.15 8.06 -8.00
CA CYS A 77 5.74 8.16 -8.35
C CYS A 77 5.46 9.40 -9.23
N PRO A 78 5.07 9.26 -10.51
CA PRO A 78 4.81 10.41 -11.38
C PRO A 78 3.54 11.18 -11.02
N ARG A 79 2.76 10.66 -10.07
CA ARG A 79 1.50 11.27 -9.60
C ARG A 79 1.63 11.92 -8.23
N GLY A 80 2.83 11.93 -7.64
CA GLY A 80 3.10 12.54 -6.33
C GLY A 80 2.35 11.87 -5.18
N ILE A 81 2.04 10.58 -5.29
CA ILE A 81 1.38 9.83 -4.22
C ILE A 81 2.40 9.55 -3.13
N ASP A 82 2.01 9.79 -1.88
CA ASP A 82 2.83 9.40 -0.72
C ASP A 82 2.68 7.89 -0.45
N VAL A 83 3.38 7.10 -1.26
CA VAL A 83 3.30 5.63 -1.27
C VAL A 83 3.75 5.03 0.08
N THR A 84 4.80 5.57 0.69
CA THR A 84 5.29 5.05 1.97
C THR A 84 4.30 5.33 3.10
N ARG A 85 3.67 6.51 3.13
CA ARG A 85 2.60 6.82 4.08
C ARG A 85 1.41 5.87 3.91
N ALA A 86 0.96 5.61 2.68
CA ALA A 86 -0.12 4.65 2.45
C ALA A 86 0.22 3.25 2.99
N ILE A 87 1.45 2.76 2.77
CA ILE A 87 1.89 1.47 3.33
C ILE A 87 1.91 1.51 4.87
N ALA A 88 2.35 2.62 5.46
CA ALA A 88 2.38 2.80 6.91
C ALA A 88 0.96 2.84 7.52
N GLU A 89 0.00 3.48 6.87
CA GLU A 89 -1.40 3.50 7.31
C GLU A 89 -2.02 2.09 7.31
N VAL A 90 -1.74 1.27 6.30
CA VAL A 90 -2.16 -0.14 6.29
C VAL A 90 -1.47 -0.94 7.41
N LYS A 91 -0.16 -0.75 7.63
CA LYS A 91 0.54 -1.38 8.77
C LYS A 91 -0.09 -1.00 10.11
N ARG A 92 -0.44 0.28 10.29
CA ARG A 92 -1.12 0.76 11.50
C ARG A 92 -2.50 0.14 11.67
N ALA A 93 -3.28 0.02 10.59
CA ALA A 93 -4.56 -0.68 10.64
C ALA A 93 -4.37 -2.14 11.11
N LEU A 94 -3.38 -2.86 10.58
CA LEU A 94 -3.10 -4.24 11.02
C LEU A 94 -2.62 -4.37 12.48
N LEU A 95 -1.95 -3.35 13.02
CA LEU A 95 -1.44 -3.37 14.39
C LEU A 95 -2.49 -2.94 15.43
N PHE A 96 -3.37 -2.01 15.07
CA PHE A 96 -4.24 -1.31 16.02
C PHE A 96 -5.74 -1.52 15.75
N SER A 97 -6.12 -2.17 14.65
CA SER A 97 -7.49 -2.68 14.52
C SER A 97 -7.60 -3.91 15.41
N SER A 98 -8.16 -3.70 16.61
CA SER A 98 -8.73 -4.78 17.42
C SER A 98 -9.73 -5.54 16.54
N LEU A 99 -9.49 -6.83 16.31
CA LEU A 99 -10.52 -7.77 15.87
C LEU A 99 -11.61 -7.86 16.93
#